data_AF-A0AAV2IU78-F1
#
_entry.id   AF-A0AAV2IU78-F1
#
_cell.length_a   1.000
_cell.length_b   1.000
_cell.length_c   1.000
_cell.angle_alpha   90.00
_cell.angle_beta   90.00
_cell.angle_gamma   90.00
#
_symmetry.space_group_name_H-M   'P 1'
#
loop_
_entity.id
_entity.type
_entity.pdbx_description
1 polymer ?
#
loop_
_entity_poly.entity_id
_entity_poly.type
_entity_poly.pdbx_seq_one_letter_code
_entity_poly.pdbx_strand_id
1 'polypeptide(L)'
;MTITNQSEIKVKESPDYKELMHLVSEEETDAFFRFTDAKVCGSSYTFLPDDNKEHRTAVHRFLSKRFGKLVETKTFTEQGNPSICVRLREKGNPKKRTAEDCRQEDVYTAFTLCKENLETLEVISFMASELGVLPSDFSYAGIKDKRAITYQSMVVRKVSTDRLKEKASEFERKETLVKAAVENVKCGFVNYYGPQRFGTAQTVQSDQIGLALLKEDMVGALHLFFTPEEGDEPPNKAKRHFLQTGNAKEALLLMPESKARERMMLRALNRFGTGPDGCAQAWLSLPHSSRIFYLHSYCSRVWNEAAAYRLSTLGSRVKQGDLVQEVAGTMDDRNGSNQIHVVTEEEEGNGVFTLGQVHLPMPGNTVKYPENSMGSWYRERLAQDGLENSRFRVNRLKLNVPGCYRPLLANPRNLSYELQRGDICTEPAKLNLTLHFDLLASCYATVYLREVMKLESAPE
;
A
#
# COMPACT_ATOMS: atom_id res chain seq x y z
N MET A 1 -3.42 -26.51 -6.44
CA MET A 1 -4.43 -25.90 -5.56
C MET A 1 -4.10 -24.43 -5.45
N THR A 2 -4.90 -23.57 -6.07
CA THR A 2 -4.72 -22.12 -6.01
C THR A 2 -5.32 -21.64 -4.68
N ILE A 3 -4.49 -21.21 -3.75
CA ILE A 3 -4.92 -20.72 -2.43
C ILE A 3 -5.05 -19.20 -2.55
N THR A 4 -6.27 -18.69 -2.43
CA THR A 4 -6.61 -17.28 -2.46
C THR A 4 -6.88 -16.78 -1.03
N ASN A 5 -6.24 -15.68 -0.60
CA ASN A 5 -6.33 -15.12 0.75
C ASN A 5 -7.63 -14.33 1.04
N GLN A 6 -8.74 -14.66 0.37
CA GLN A 6 -10.06 -14.10 0.68
C GLN A 6 -10.97 -15.26 1.09
N SER A 7 -11.40 -15.25 2.35
CA SER A 7 -12.27 -16.28 2.95
C SER A 7 -13.71 -16.23 2.43
N GLU A 8 -14.09 -15.22 1.66
CA GLU A 8 -15.36 -15.16 0.92
C GLU A 8 -15.18 -14.44 -0.42
N ILE A 9 -15.40 -15.14 -1.53
CA ILE A 9 -15.52 -14.54 -2.86
C ILE A 9 -16.92 -13.93 -2.93
N LYS A 10 -17.04 -12.60 -2.82
CA LYS A 10 -18.30 -11.90 -3.13
C LYS A 10 -18.50 -11.85 -4.65
N VAL A 11 -19.11 -12.91 -5.19
CA VAL A 11 -19.55 -12.95 -6.58
C VAL A 11 -20.71 -11.97 -6.73
N LYS A 12 -20.52 -10.93 -7.54
CA LYS A 12 -21.60 -10.00 -7.86
C LYS A 12 -22.51 -10.68 -8.89
N GLU A 13 -23.74 -10.99 -8.49
CA GLU A 13 -24.72 -11.65 -9.36
C GLU A 13 -24.92 -10.85 -10.65
N SER A 14 -24.81 -11.53 -11.79
CA SER A 14 -25.07 -10.91 -13.09
C SER A 14 -26.52 -10.38 -13.14
N PRO A 15 -26.75 -9.13 -13.57
CA PRO A 15 -28.12 -8.61 -13.73
C PRO A 15 -28.94 -9.45 -14.70
N ASP A 16 -28.30 -10.08 -15.69
CA ASP A 16 -28.97 -10.97 -16.64
C ASP A 16 -29.39 -12.30 -15.99
N TYR A 17 -28.67 -12.77 -14.97
CA TYR A 17 -29.02 -13.97 -14.19
C TYR A 17 -30.29 -13.72 -13.36
N LYS A 18 -30.37 -12.56 -12.70
CA LYS A 18 -31.57 -12.15 -11.95
C LYS A 18 -32.80 -12.01 -12.82
N GLU A 19 -32.63 -11.41 -14.01
CA GLU A 19 -33.74 -11.17 -14.93
C GLU A 19 -34.27 -12.50 -15.53
N LEU A 20 -33.42 -13.51 -15.74
CA LEU A 20 -33.84 -14.85 -16.17
C LEU A 20 -34.47 -15.67 -15.03
N MET A 21 -33.95 -15.58 -13.80
CA MET A 21 -34.55 -16.20 -12.61
C MET A 21 -35.98 -15.74 -12.33
N HIS A 22 -36.36 -14.52 -12.73
CA HIS A 22 -37.73 -14.04 -12.61
C HIS A 22 -38.69 -14.67 -13.63
N LEU A 23 -38.15 -15.26 -14.70
CA LEU A 23 -38.93 -15.88 -15.76
C LEU A 23 -38.94 -17.41 -15.64
N VAL A 24 -37.84 -18.03 -15.23
CA VAL A 24 -37.64 -19.48 -15.25
C VAL A 24 -37.06 -19.95 -13.90
N SER A 25 -37.21 -21.24 -13.56
CA SER A 25 -36.68 -21.81 -12.32
C SER A 25 -35.16 -21.59 -12.17
N GLU A 26 -34.67 -21.60 -10.93
CA GLU A 26 -33.24 -21.45 -10.61
C GLU A 26 -32.40 -22.55 -11.26
N GLU A 27 -32.92 -23.79 -11.26
CA GLU A 27 -32.26 -24.94 -11.89
C GLU A 27 -32.11 -24.80 -13.41
N GLU A 28 -33.14 -24.26 -14.09
CA GLU A 28 -33.10 -23.99 -15.53
C GLU A 28 -32.21 -22.80 -15.88
N THR A 29 -32.20 -21.78 -15.03
CA THR A 29 -31.32 -20.62 -15.17
C THR A 29 -29.86 -21.05 -15.07
N ASP A 30 -29.50 -21.83 -14.05
CA ASP A 30 -28.17 -22.40 -13.87
C ASP A 30 -27.75 -23.31 -15.03
N ALA A 31 -28.66 -24.20 -15.45
CA ALA A 31 -28.39 -25.09 -16.57
C ALA A 31 -28.17 -24.33 -17.88
N PHE A 32 -28.94 -23.29 -18.15
CA PHE A 32 -28.78 -22.44 -19.32
C PHE A 32 -27.45 -21.67 -19.29
N PHE A 33 -27.08 -21.04 -18.17
CA PHE A 33 -25.81 -20.31 -18.08
C PHE A 33 -24.60 -21.24 -18.21
N ARG A 34 -24.64 -22.43 -17.60
CA ARG A 34 -23.61 -23.46 -17.81
C ARG A 34 -23.50 -23.88 -19.28
N PHE A 35 -24.62 -24.02 -19.98
CA PHE A 35 -24.63 -24.29 -21.41
C PHE A 35 -23.99 -23.16 -22.23
N THR A 36 -24.30 -21.90 -21.93
CA THR A 36 -23.71 -20.75 -22.62
C THR A 36 -22.22 -20.58 -22.35
N ASP A 37 -21.75 -20.92 -21.15
CA ASP A 37 -20.34 -20.82 -20.77
C ASP A 37 -19.51 -21.97 -21.38
N ALA A 38 -20.09 -23.17 -21.49
CA ALA A 38 -19.41 -24.32 -22.07
C ALA A 38 -19.08 -24.11 -23.57
N LYS A 39 -19.86 -23.28 -24.29
CA LYS A 39 -19.66 -22.91 -25.72
C LYS A 39 -19.39 -24.10 -26.66
N VAL A 40 -19.96 -25.27 -26.37
CA VAL A 40 -19.78 -26.47 -27.18
C VAL A 40 -20.58 -26.35 -28.48
N CYS A 41 -19.89 -26.23 -29.62
CA CYS A 41 -20.52 -26.10 -30.93
C CYS A 41 -21.42 -27.32 -31.25
N GLY A 42 -22.64 -27.09 -31.74
CA GLY A 42 -23.60 -28.15 -32.08
C GLY A 42 -24.47 -28.66 -30.92
N SER A 43 -24.28 -28.17 -29.69
CA SER A 43 -25.13 -28.52 -28.55
C SER A 43 -26.43 -27.68 -28.52
N SER A 44 -27.50 -28.26 -27.98
CA SER A 44 -28.78 -27.59 -27.76
C SER A 44 -29.27 -27.77 -26.33
N TYR A 45 -29.75 -26.71 -25.72
CA TYR A 45 -30.39 -26.73 -24.40
C TYR A 45 -31.90 -26.56 -24.55
N THR A 46 -32.70 -27.30 -23.79
CA THR A 46 -34.17 -27.23 -23.88
C THR A 46 -34.73 -26.95 -22.49
N PHE A 47 -35.52 -25.89 -22.38
CA PHE A 47 -36.28 -25.55 -21.17
C PHE A 47 -37.44 -26.53 -20.96
N LEU A 48 -37.96 -26.59 -19.74
CA LEU A 48 -39.11 -27.43 -19.41
C LEU A 48 -40.34 -27.05 -20.26
N PRO A 49 -41.24 -28.01 -20.53
CA PRO A 49 -42.44 -27.73 -21.29
C PRO A 49 -43.34 -26.73 -20.55
N ASP A 50 -43.76 -25.68 -21.24
CA ASP A 50 -44.58 -24.60 -20.68
C ASP A 50 -45.76 -24.36 -21.60
N ASP A 51 -47.00 -24.56 -21.13
CA ASP A 51 -48.21 -24.40 -21.93
C ASP A 51 -48.59 -22.94 -22.18
N ASN A 52 -48.08 -22.00 -21.40
CA ASN A 52 -48.42 -20.59 -21.51
C ASN A 52 -47.67 -19.88 -22.64
N LYS A 53 -48.39 -19.50 -23.71
CA LYS A 53 -47.81 -18.82 -24.87
C LYS A 53 -47.19 -17.45 -24.52
N GLU A 54 -47.75 -16.72 -23.58
CA GLU A 54 -47.23 -15.40 -23.17
C GLU A 54 -45.92 -15.54 -22.42
N HIS A 55 -45.84 -16.53 -21.52
CA HIS A 55 -44.61 -16.87 -20.79
C HIS A 55 -43.52 -17.29 -21.78
N ARG A 56 -43.80 -18.24 -22.69
CA ARG A 56 -42.81 -18.66 -23.70
C ARG A 56 -42.30 -17.48 -24.53
N THR A 57 -43.20 -16.57 -24.91
CA THR A 57 -42.84 -15.37 -25.67
C THR A 57 -41.94 -14.42 -24.86
N ALA A 58 -42.17 -14.28 -23.55
CA ALA A 58 -41.33 -13.49 -22.66
C ALA A 58 -39.90 -14.05 -22.56
N VAL A 59 -39.77 -15.38 -22.40
CA VAL A 59 -38.47 -16.06 -22.39
C VAL A 59 -37.76 -15.91 -23.74
N HIS A 60 -38.45 -16.12 -24.86
CA HIS A 60 -37.90 -15.89 -26.20
C HIS A 60 -37.42 -14.43 -26.40
N ARG A 61 -38.21 -13.46 -25.97
CA ARG A 61 -37.87 -12.03 -26.06
C ARG A 61 -36.64 -11.70 -25.20
N PHE A 62 -36.56 -12.24 -23.99
CA PHE A 62 -35.40 -12.06 -23.11
C PHE A 62 -34.13 -12.64 -23.74
N LEU A 63 -34.17 -13.90 -24.16
CA LEU A 63 -33.03 -14.59 -24.77
C LEU A 63 -32.58 -13.92 -26.07
N SER A 64 -33.52 -13.47 -26.92
CA SER A 64 -33.20 -12.74 -28.15
C SER A 64 -32.57 -11.37 -27.86
N LYS A 65 -33.12 -10.61 -26.89
CA LYS A 65 -32.64 -9.27 -26.55
C LYS A 65 -31.22 -9.29 -25.96
N ARG A 66 -30.93 -10.23 -25.06
CA ARG A 66 -29.64 -10.31 -24.35
C ARG A 66 -28.61 -11.18 -25.08
N PHE A 67 -29.03 -12.31 -25.62
CA PHE A 67 -28.14 -13.34 -26.17
C PHE A 67 -28.33 -13.62 -27.67
N GLY A 68 -29.17 -12.86 -28.39
CA GLY A 68 -29.52 -13.14 -29.80
C GLY A 68 -28.38 -13.09 -30.83
N LYS A 69 -27.19 -12.59 -30.44
CA LYS A 69 -25.96 -12.71 -31.26
C LYS A 69 -25.26 -14.06 -31.11
N LEU A 70 -25.48 -14.74 -29.99
CA LEU A 70 -24.81 -15.97 -29.57
C LEU A 70 -25.71 -17.20 -29.71
N VAL A 71 -27.00 -17.07 -29.42
CA VAL A 71 -27.96 -18.18 -29.44
C VAL A 71 -29.14 -17.93 -30.37
N GLU A 72 -29.70 -19.00 -30.91
CA GLU A 72 -30.97 -19.05 -31.64
C GLU A 72 -31.96 -19.88 -30.83
N THR A 73 -33.17 -19.37 -30.65
CA THR A 73 -34.22 -20.01 -29.85
C THR A 73 -35.39 -20.43 -30.74
N LYS A 74 -35.89 -21.66 -30.60
CA LYS A 74 -37.07 -22.18 -31.32
C LYS A 74 -37.97 -22.94 -30.35
N THR A 75 -39.29 -22.77 -30.48
CA THR A 75 -40.25 -23.60 -29.74
C THR A 75 -40.50 -24.88 -30.52
N PHE A 76 -40.37 -26.04 -29.86
CA PHE A 76 -40.74 -27.34 -30.42
C PHE A 76 -41.88 -27.93 -29.59
N THR A 77 -42.84 -28.58 -30.26
CA THR A 77 -43.89 -29.37 -29.62
C THR A 77 -43.55 -30.84 -29.77
N GLU A 78 -42.83 -31.40 -28.80
CA GLU A 78 -42.60 -32.84 -28.73
C GLU A 78 -43.57 -33.42 -27.69
N GLN A 79 -44.38 -34.41 -28.09
CA GLN A 79 -45.36 -35.10 -27.24
C GLN A 79 -46.48 -34.23 -26.62
N GLY A 80 -46.92 -33.18 -27.32
CA GLY A 80 -48.11 -32.41 -26.96
C GLY A 80 -47.87 -31.16 -26.10
N ASN A 81 -46.70 -31.05 -25.45
CA ASN A 81 -46.35 -29.86 -24.66
C ASN A 81 -45.24 -29.04 -25.38
N PRO A 82 -45.42 -27.73 -25.57
CA PRO A 82 -44.42 -26.87 -26.21
C PRO A 82 -43.25 -26.53 -25.27
N SER A 83 -42.02 -26.77 -25.72
CA SER A 83 -40.78 -26.44 -25.01
C SER A 83 -39.87 -25.51 -25.84
N ILE A 84 -39.05 -24.71 -25.16
CA ILE A 84 -38.13 -23.75 -25.80
C ILE A 84 -36.76 -24.41 -25.93
N CYS A 85 -36.30 -24.64 -27.16
CA CYS A 85 -34.97 -25.14 -27.46
C CYS A 85 -34.05 -24.00 -27.91
N VAL A 86 -32.85 -23.94 -27.33
CA VAL A 86 -31.82 -22.95 -27.58
C VAL A 86 -30.60 -23.64 -28.19
N ARG A 87 -30.11 -23.11 -29.31
CA ARG A 87 -28.91 -23.57 -30.01
C ARG A 87 -27.91 -22.45 -30.15
N LEU A 88 -26.62 -22.75 -30.12
CA LEU A 88 -25.58 -21.75 -30.42
C LEU A 88 -25.58 -21.44 -31.91
N ARG A 89 -25.50 -20.15 -32.27
CA ARG A 89 -25.49 -19.71 -33.66
C ARG A 89 -24.14 -20.06 -34.30
N GLU A 90 -24.16 -20.86 -35.35
CA GLU A 90 -22.97 -21.15 -36.15
C GLU A 90 -22.48 -19.88 -36.87
N LYS A 91 -21.16 -19.66 -36.93
CA LYS A 91 -20.55 -18.53 -37.66
C LYS A 91 -20.74 -18.72 -39.17
N GLY A 92 -21.92 -18.37 -39.67
CA GLY A 92 -22.23 -18.27 -41.10
C GLY A 92 -21.81 -16.91 -41.68
N ASN A 93 -21.32 -16.92 -42.92
CA ASN A 93 -20.85 -15.77 -43.69
C ASN A 93 -21.84 -14.57 -43.67
N PRO A 94 -21.33 -13.32 -43.71
CA PRO A 94 -22.15 -12.13 -43.50
C PRO A 94 -23.19 -11.96 -44.62
N LYS A 95 -24.47 -11.96 -44.24
CA LYS A 95 -25.57 -11.53 -45.11
C LYS A 95 -25.37 -10.06 -45.50
N LYS A 96 -25.52 -9.75 -46.79
CA LYS A 96 -25.69 -8.37 -47.28
C LYS A 96 -26.89 -7.74 -46.56
N ARG A 97 -26.65 -6.63 -45.86
CA ARG A 97 -27.68 -5.87 -45.12
C ARG A 97 -28.69 -5.27 -46.09
N THR A 98 -29.98 -5.35 -45.74
CA THR A 98 -31.08 -4.63 -46.41
C THR A 98 -31.23 -3.23 -45.81
N ALA A 99 -31.79 -2.29 -46.59
CA ALA A 99 -31.86 -0.85 -46.31
C ALA A 99 -32.66 -0.46 -45.04
N GLU A 100 -33.29 -1.41 -44.34
CA GLU A 100 -34.11 -1.16 -43.15
C GLU A 100 -33.34 -1.20 -41.82
N ASP A 101 -32.12 -1.75 -41.80
CA ASP A 101 -31.22 -1.75 -40.63
C ASP A 101 -30.62 -0.35 -40.32
N CYS A 102 -30.87 0.65 -41.18
CA CYS A 102 -30.33 2.01 -41.04
C CYS A 102 -31.11 2.92 -40.06
N ARG A 103 -32.00 2.38 -39.22
CA ARG A 103 -32.89 3.17 -38.33
C ARG A 103 -32.52 3.19 -36.84
N GLN A 104 -31.40 2.59 -36.42
CA GLN A 104 -30.83 2.86 -35.09
C GLN A 104 -29.80 3.98 -35.22
N GLU A 105 -30.10 5.17 -34.69
CA GLU A 105 -29.14 6.27 -34.56
C GLU A 105 -28.03 5.87 -33.58
N ASP A 106 -27.02 5.16 -34.07
CA ASP A 106 -25.79 4.95 -33.33
C ASP A 106 -25.09 6.32 -33.19
N VAL A 107 -24.90 6.78 -31.94
CA VAL A 107 -24.18 8.03 -31.66
C VAL A 107 -22.70 7.81 -31.95
N TYR A 108 -22.15 8.63 -32.85
CA TYR A 108 -20.72 8.66 -33.18
C TYR A 108 -20.10 9.97 -32.72
N THR A 109 -19.12 9.89 -31.83
CA THR A 109 -18.39 11.06 -31.33
C THR A 109 -17.00 11.10 -31.95
N ALA A 110 -16.70 12.18 -32.67
CA ALA A 110 -15.37 12.43 -33.23
C ALA A 110 -14.50 13.20 -32.23
N PHE A 111 -13.22 12.84 -32.14
CA PHE A 111 -12.22 13.53 -31.32
C PHE A 111 -10.84 13.45 -31.97
N THR A 112 -9.93 14.35 -31.58
CA THR A 112 -8.53 14.28 -31.99
C THR A 112 -7.73 13.57 -30.90
N LEU A 113 -7.16 12.43 -31.24
CA LEU A 113 -6.20 11.74 -30.39
C LEU A 113 -4.82 12.40 -30.53
N CYS A 114 -4.30 12.89 -29.42
CA CYS A 114 -2.88 13.19 -29.26
C CYS A 114 -2.21 12.02 -28.53
N LYS A 115 -1.18 11.44 -29.15
CA LYS A 115 -0.36 10.39 -28.53
C LYS A 115 1.12 10.73 -28.66
N GLU A 116 1.89 10.41 -27.63
CA GLU A 116 3.33 10.58 -27.57
C GLU A 116 3.98 9.24 -27.21
N ASN A 117 4.93 8.77 -28.03
CA ASN A 117 5.68 7.53 -27.80
C ASN A 117 4.84 6.23 -27.66
N LEU A 118 3.60 6.20 -28.18
CA LEU A 118 2.64 5.10 -28.01
C LEU A 118 2.10 4.58 -29.35
N GLU A 119 1.73 3.29 -29.44
CA GLU A 119 1.05 2.76 -30.63
C GLU A 119 -0.44 3.09 -30.66
N THR A 120 -1.01 3.15 -31.85
CA THR A 120 -2.40 3.61 -32.05
C THR A 120 -3.42 2.62 -31.45
N LEU A 121 -3.17 1.30 -31.56
CA LEU A 121 -4.07 0.25 -31.06
C LEU A 121 -4.08 0.11 -29.53
N GLU A 122 -2.96 0.43 -28.90
CA GLU A 122 -2.81 0.40 -27.43
C GLU A 122 -3.65 1.50 -26.79
N VAL A 123 -3.59 2.70 -27.37
CA VAL A 123 -4.38 3.86 -26.92
C VAL A 123 -5.87 3.58 -27.07
N ILE A 124 -6.30 2.93 -28.16
CA ILE A 124 -7.70 2.52 -28.36
C ILE A 124 -8.15 1.54 -27.27
N SER A 125 -7.34 0.54 -26.96
CA SER A 125 -7.68 -0.49 -25.96
C SER A 125 -7.84 0.11 -24.57
N PHE A 126 -6.99 1.07 -24.21
CA PHE A 126 -7.08 1.81 -22.96
C PHE A 126 -8.33 2.71 -22.91
N MET A 127 -8.59 3.47 -23.97
CA MET A 127 -9.81 4.29 -24.05
C MET A 127 -11.08 3.43 -24.02
N ALA A 128 -11.03 2.24 -24.61
CA ALA A 128 -12.14 1.29 -24.61
C ALA A 128 -12.48 0.81 -23.18
N SER A 129 -11.47 0.42 -22.37
CA SER A 129 -11.71 -0.01 -20.99
C SER A 129 -12.29 1.11 -20.12
N GLU A 130 -11.79 2.33 -20.26
CA GLU A 130 -12.20 3.49 -19.45
C GLU A 130 -13.57 4.03 -19.87
N LEU A 131 -13.91 3.95 -21.15
CA LEU A 131 -15.22 4.31 -21.68
C LEU A 131 -16.21 3.14 -21.66
N GLY A 132 -15.82 1.96 -21.16
CA GLY A 132 -16.67 0.76 -21.13
C GLY A 132 -17.23 0.38 -22.51
N VAL A 133 -16.45 0.59 -23.56
CA VAL A 133 -16.79 0.24 -24.95
C VAL A 133 -15.79 -0.80 -25.47
N LEU A 134 -16.05 -1.38 -26.64
CA LEU A 134 -15.12 -2.32 -27.24
C LEU A 134 -14.08 -1.58 -28.11
N PRO A 135 -12.84 -2.09 -28.26
CA PRO A 135 -11.87 -1.53 -29.20
C PRO A 135 -12.40 -1.45 -30.64
N SER A 136 -13.30 -2.37 -31.02
CA SER A 136 -13.99 -2.39 -32.32
C SER A 136 -14.98 -1.24 -32.53
N ASP A 137 -15.35 -0.52 -31.46
CA ASP A 137 -16.21 0.66 -31.55
C ASP A 137 -15.43 1.94 -31.92
N PHE A 138 -14.10 1.88 -32.00
CA PHE A 138 -13.25 2.98 -32.48
C PHE A 138 -12.94 2.83 -33.97
N SER A 139 -13.03 3.95 -34.69
CA SER A 139 -12.64 4.09 -36.09
C SER A 139 -11.50 5.11 -36.22
N TYR A 140 -10.49 4.79 -37.02
CA TYR A 140 -9.29 5.60 -37.21
C TYR A 140 -8.78 5.50 -38.65
N ALA A 141 -8.14 6.56 -39.14
CA ALA A 141 -7.72 6.67 -40.54
C ALA A 141 -6.43 5.89 -40.90
N GLY A 142 -5.72 5.36 -39.91
CA GLY A 142 -4.48 4.61 -40.09
C GLY A 142 -3.63 4.57 -38.82
N ILE A 143 -2.55 3.79 -38.80
CA ILE A 143 -1.64 3.74 -37.64
C ILE A 143 -0.58 4.84 -37.80
N LYS A 144 -0.26 5.54 -36.71
CA LYS A 144 0.80 6.58 -36.66
C LYS A 144 2.03 6.08 -35.89
N ASP A 145 3.20 6.62 -36.24
CA ASP A 145 4.50 6.22 -35.67
C ASP A 145 4.50 6.22 -34.15
N LYS A 146 5.08 5.17 -33.55
CA LYS A 146 5.19 5.03 -32.09
C LYS A 146 6.06 6.16 -31.52
N ARG A 147 7.31 6.29 -31.97
CA ARG A 147 8.33 7.21 -31.44
C ARG A 147 8.17 8.65 -31.97
N ALA A 148 6.99 9.23 -31.82
CA ALA A 148 6.71 10.62 -32.17
C ALA A 148 5.51 11.14 -31.37
N ILE A 149 5.37 12.47 -31.32
CA ILE A 149 4.10 13.12 -30.96
C ILE A 149 3.25 13.17 -32.22
N THR A 150 2.12 12.48 -32.23
CA THR A 150 1.27 12.35 -33.41
C THR A 150 -0.17 12.70 -33.09
N TYR A 151 -0.80 13.46 -33.97
CA TYR A 151 -2.21 13.85 -33.88
C TYR A 151 -3.01 13.11 -34.94
N GLN A 152 -4.16 12.56 -34.56
CA GLN A 152 -5.05 11.85 -35.48
C GLN A 152 -6.52 12.03 -35.09
N SER A 153 -7.39 12.26 -36.08
CA SER A 153 -8.84 12.23 -35.87
C SER A 153 -9.36 10.79 -35.75
N MET A 154 -10.17 10.55 -34.73
CA MET A 154 -10.79 9.26 -34.42
C MET A 154 -12.27 9.43 -34.15
N VAL A 155 -13.03 8.34 -34.30
CA VAL A 155 -14.47 8.30 -34.01
C VAL A 155 -14.75 7.13 -33.10
N VAL A 156 -15.53 7.35 -32.03
CA VAL A 156 -16.00 6.29 -31.13
C VAL A 156 -17.52 6.21 -31.15
N ARG A 157 -18.04 4.98 -31.19
CA ARG A 157 -19.48 4.69 -31.18
C ARG A 157 -20.01 4.55 -29.75
N LYS A 158 -21.26 4.97 -29.50
CA LYS A 158 -21.99 4.85 -28.21
C LYS A 158 -21.41 5.63 -27.03
N VAL A 159 -20.58 6.65 -27.29
CA VAL A 159 -20.02 7.53 -26.25
C VAL A 159 -20.48 8.95 -26.55
N SER A 160 -21.05 9.65 -25.56
CA SER A 160 -21.41 11.07 -25.68
C SER A 160 -20.19 11.97 -25.51
N THR A 161 -20.26 13.20 -26.04
CA THR A 161 -19.21 14.21 -25.90
C THR A 161 -18.91 14.55 -24.45
N ASP A 162 -19.91 14.56 -23.58
CA ASP A 162 -19.75 14.95 -22.17
C ASP A 162 -19.00 13.88 -21.38
N ARG A 163 -19.29 12.60 -21.63
CA ARG A 163 -18.59 11.47 -21.01
C ARG A 163 -17.12 11.40 -21.42
N LEU A 164 -16.82 11.73 -22.68
CA LEU A 164 -15.44 11.80 -23.18
C LEU A 164 -14.66 12.93 -22.50
N LYS A 165 -15.30 14.10 -22.30
CA LYS A 165 -14.71 15.26 -21.61
C LYS A 165 -14.52 15.02 -20.12
N GLU A 166 -15.49 14.41 -19.45
CA GLU A 166 -15.39 14.04 -18.03
C GLU A 166 -14.20 13.09 -17.80
N LYS A 167 -14.07 12.06 -18.63
CA LYS A 167 -12.94 11.13 -18.55
C LYS A 167 -11.61 11.77 -18.91
N ALA A 168 -11.56 12.64 -19.93
CA ALA A 168 -10.36 13.43 -20.24
C ALA A 168 -9.88 14.26 -19.04
N SER A 169 -10.82 14.90 -18.32
CA SER A 169 -10.50 15.67 -17.11
C SER A 169 -9.99 14.80 -15.95
N GLU A 170 -10.44 13.55 -15.84
CA GLU A 170 -9.98 12.59 -14.84
C GLU A 170 -8.50 12.18 -15.08
N PHE A 171 -8.09 12.07 -16.34
CA PHE A 171 -6.69 11.79 -16.71
C PHE A 171 -5.77 12.99 -16.46
N GLU A 172 -6.20 14.21 -16.78
CA GLU A 172 -5.45 15.44 -16.48
C GLU A 172 -5.34 15.70 -14.96
N ARG A 173 -6.38 15.33 -14.20
CA ARG A 173 -6.41 15.49 -12.74
C ARG A 173 -5.36 14.64 -12.04
N LYS A 174 -5.14 13.38 -12.45
CA LYS A 174 -4.14 12.49 -11.82
C LYS A 174 -2.70 13.01 -12.01
N GLU A 175 -2.36 13.50 -13.20
CA GLU A 175 -1.05 14.08 -13.47
C GLU A 175 -0.81 15.38 -12.67
N THR A 176 -1.82 16.25 -12.61
CA THR A 176 -1.77 17.50 -11.83
C THR A 176 -1.63 17.21 -10.33
N LEU A 177 -2.31 16.18 -9.81
CA LEU A 177 -2.20 15.76 -8.42
C LEU A 177 -0.79 15.27 -8.07
N VAL A 178 -0.16 14.47 -8.93
CA VAL A 178 1.22 13.99 -8.70
C VAL A 178 2.21 15.15 -8.69
N LYS A 179 2.08 16.09 -9.64
CA LYS A 179 2.92 17.31 -9.68
C LYS A 179 2.74 18.16 -8.41
N ALA A 180 1.49 18.38 -7.99
CA ALA A 180 1.20 19.12 -6.76
C ALA A 180 1.74 18.41 -5.50
N ALA A 181 1.65 17.08 -5.44
CA ALA A 181 2.18 16.30 -4.33
C ALA A 181 3.71 16.45 -4.22
N VAL A 182 4.45 16.31 -5.33
CA VAL A 182 5.91 16.47 -5.33
C VAL A 182 6.33 17.89 -4.95
N GLU A 183 5.64 18.92 -5.45
CA GLU A 183 5.93 20.31 -5.06
C GLU A 183 5.65 20.58 -3.57
N ASN A 184 4.63 19.97 -2.98
CA ASN A 184 4.36 20.13 -1.54
C ASN A 184 5.48 19.57 -0.65
N VAL A 185 6.10 18.45 -1.04
CA VAL A 185 7.18 17.83 -0.24
C VAL A 185 8.55 18.49 -0.49
N LYS A 186 8.66 19.37 -1.49
CA LYS A 186 9.85 20.20 -1.72
C LYS A 186 10.14 21.13 -0.53
N CYS A 187 9.10 21.56 0.17
CA CYS A 187 9.19 22.37 1.39
C CYS A 187 9.64 21.57 2.63
N GLY A 188 9.80 20.24 2.50
CA GLY A 188 10.22 19.35 3.58
C GLY A 188 9.14 18.34 3.98
N PHE A 189 9.54 17.37 4.79
CA PHE A 189 8.68 16.36 5.38
C PHE A 189 9.05 16.14 6.85
N VAL A 190 8.13 15.58 7.63
CA VAL A 190 8.41 15.24 9.04
C VAL A 190 9.42 14.10 9.09
N ASN A 191 10.49 14.29 9.84
CA ASN A 191 11.66 13.41 9.84
C ASN A 191 11.49 12.14 10.71
N TYR A 192 10.37 11.44 10.53
CA TYR A 192 10.07 10.19 11.24
C TYR A 192 11.13 9.11 11.03
N TYR A 193 11.28 8.25 12.03
CA TYR A 193 11.92 6.96 11.87
C TYR A 193 10.99 6.03 11.10
N GLY A 194 11.46 5.50 9.97
CA GLY A 194 10.68 4.58 9.13
C GLY A 194 10.56 3.16 9.74
N PRO A 195 9.66 2.31 9.21
CA PRO A 195 9.45 0.94 9.70
C PRO A 195 10.73 0.09 9.75
N GLN A 196 11.69 0.38 8.87
CA GLN A 196 13.00 -0.28 8.84
C GLN A 196 13.78 -0.11 10.16
N ARG A 197 13.51 0.95 10.93
CA ARG A 197 14.13 1.18 12.23
C ARG A 197 13.63 0.19 13.29
N PHE A 198 12.37 -0.21 13.20
CA PHE A 198 11.70 -1.04 14.19
C PHE A 198 11.76 -2.53 13.83
N GLY A 199 11.92 -2.83 12.55
CA GLY A 199 11.93 -4.18 11.99
C GLY A 199 10.70 -4.37 11.11
N THR A 200 10.92 -4.60 9.81
CA THR A 200 9.81 -4.80 8.87
C THR A 200 9.30 -6.24 9.01
N ALA A 201 7.97 -6.40 9.11
CA ALA A 201 7.27 -7.69 9.06
C ALA A 201 7.60 -8.69 10.19
N GLN A 202 8.02 -8.20 11.36
CA GLN A 202 8.19 -9.02 12.56
C GLN A 202 7.01 -8.80 13.52
N THR A 203 6.56 -9.88 14.16
CA THR A 203 5.50 -9.87 15.17
C THR A 203 5.89 -9.00 16.37
N VAL A 204 7.15 -9.07 16.77
CA VAL A 204 7.71 -8.23 17.84
C VAL A 204 8.64 -7.20 17.24
N GLN A 205 8.33 -5.92 17.50
CA GLN A 205 9.18 -4.82 17.07
C GLN A 205 10.35 -4.60 18.04
N SER A 206 11.45 -4.09 17.50
CA SER A 206 12.72 -3.91 18.25
C SER A 206 12.63 -2.89 19.38
N ASP A 207 11.70 -1.95 19.33
CA ASP A 207 11.44 -0.99 20.42
C ASP A 207 10.82 -1.67 21.65
N GLN A 208 10.02 -2.73 21.48
CA GLN A 208 9.45 -3.48 22.61
C GLN A 208 10.54 -4.21 23.38
N ILE A 209 11.50 -4.81 22.67
CA ILE A 209 12.71 -5.38 23.25
C ILE A 209 13.51 -4.28 23.96
N GLY A 210 13.65 -3.11 23.31
CA GLY A 210 14.31 -1.93 23.89
C GLY A 210 13.69 -1.49 25.22
N LEU A 211 12.37 -1.45 25.30
CA LEU A 211 11.62 -1.12 26.52
C LEU A 211 11.89 -2.13 27.63
N ALA A 212 11.81 -3.44 27.34
CA ALA A 212 12.09 -4.48 28.32
C ALA A 212 13.54 -4.38 28.85
N LEU A 213 14.51 -4.10 27.98
CA LEU A 213 15.90 -3.89 28.36
C LEU A 213 16.10 -2.63 29.22
N LEU A 214 15.39 -1.54 28.94
CA LEU A 214 15.43 -0.31 29.75
C LEU A 214 14.82 -0.51 31.14
N LYS A 215 13.84 -1.40 31.26
CA LYS A 215 13.26 -1.85 32.55
C LYS A 215 14.15 -2.84 33.30
N GLU A 216 15.30 -3.20 32.75
CA GLU A 216 16.18 -4.27 33.22
C GLU A 216 15.52 -5.66 33.29
N ASP A 217 14.40 -5.86 32.59
CA ASP A 217 13.73 -7.15 32.46
C ASP A 217 14.43 -8.02 31.40
N MET A 218 15.53 -8.66 31.81
CA MET A 218 16.37 -9.48 30.93
C MET A 218 15.62 -10.70 30.39
N VAL A 219 14.72 -11.26 31.20
CA VAL A 219 13.95 -12.46 30.88
C VAL A 219 12.86 -12.09 29.88
N GLY A 220 12.04 -11.07 30.17
CA GLY A 220 11.04 -10.58 29.24
C GLY A 220 11.63 -10.13 27.91
N ALA A 221 12.76 -9.42 27.92
CA ALA A 221 13.48 -9.06 26.71
C ALA A 221 13.90 -10.30 25.89
N LEU A 222 14.38 -11.35 26.56
CA LEU A 222 14.75 -12.61 25.91
C LEU A 222 13.53 -13.28 25.27
N HIS A 223 12.41 -13.37 25.98
CA HIS A 223 11.16 -13.95 25.47
C HIS A 223 10.67 -13.18 24.23
N LEU A 224 10.70 -11.84 24.27
CA LEU A 224 10.37 -10.99 23.12
C LEU A 224 11.30 -11.28 21.93
N PHE A 225 12.61 -11.36 22.14
CA PHE A 225 13.58 -11.65 21.08
C PHE A 225 13.36 -13.04 20.43
N PHE A 226 13.01 -14.05 21.24
CA PHE A 226 12.73 -15.40 20.77
C PHE A 226 11.27 -15.62 20.35
N THR A 227 10.45 -14.57 20.26
CA THR A 227 9.08 -14.72 19.75
C THR A 227 9.12 -15.21 18.29
N PRO A 228 8.45 -16.32 17.96
CA PRO A 228 8.42 -16.89 16.63
C PRO A 228 7.50 -16.07 15.71
N GLU A 229 7.85 -16.00 14.43
CA GLU A 229 6.93 -15.49 13.41
C GLU A 229 5.92 -16.56 12.99
N GLU A 230 4.91 -16.16 12.24
CA GLU A 230 3.99 -17.08 11.57
C GLU A 230 4.73 -18.00 10.58
N GLY A 231 4.24 -19.24 10.44
CA GLY A 231 4.79 -20.24 9.51
C GLY A 231 5.87 -21.16 10.11
N ASP A 232 6.06 -22.32 9.49
CA ASP A 232 6.80 -23.47 10.05
C ASP A 232 8.28 -23.57 9.67
N GLU A 233 8.88 -22.43 9.36
CA GLU A 233 10.30 -22.32 9.05
C GLU A 233 11.18 -22.79 10.24
N PRO A 234 12.36 -23.39 9.98
CA PRO A 234 13.22 -23.93 11.03
C PRO A 234 13.57 -22.95 12.17
N PRO A 235 13.83 -21.64 11.93
CA PRO A 235 14.03 -20.68 13.02
C PRO A 235 12.82 -20.54 13.95
N ASN A 236 11.61 -20.56 13.40
CA ASN A 236 10.37 -20.42 14.18
C ASN A 236 10.11 -21.68 15.01
N LYS A 237 10.40 -22.87 14.47
CA LYS A 237 10.34 -24.13 15.23
C LYS A 237 11.32 -24.12 16.39
N ALA A 238 12.56 -23.70 16.17
CA ALA A 238 13.58 -23.61 17.22
C ALA A 238 13.19 -22.60 18.32
N LYS A 239 12.66 -21.43 17.93
CA LYS A 239 12.12 -20.41 18.83
C LYS A 239 10.96 -20.95 19.69
N ARG A 240 9.96 -21.60 19.08
CA ARG A 240 8.83 -22.22 19.81
C ARG A 240 9.31 -23.29 20.78
N HIS A 241 10.21 -24.17 20.33
CA HIS A 241 10.78 -25.23 21.17
C HIS A 241 11.46 -24.64 22.40
N PHE A 242 12.27 -23.60 22.21
CA PHE A 242 12.94 -22.90 23.31
C PHE A 242 11.95 -22.31 24.31
N LEU A 243 10.92 -21.59 23.84
CA LEU A 243 9.94 -20.96 24.71
C LEU A 243 9.07 -21.96 25.49
N GLN A 244 8.79 -23.13 24.92
CA GLN A 244 7.97 -24.17 25.55
C GLN A 244 8.76 -25.02 26.57
N THR A 245 10.01 -25.35 26.26
CA THR A 245 10.79 -26.32 27.04
C THR A 245 11.85 -25.68 27.93
N GLY A 246 12.26 -24.44 27.64
CA GLY A 246 13.43 -23.79 28.25
C GLY A 246 14.76 -24.44 27.86
N ASN A 247 14.77 -25.45 26.97
CA ASN A 247 15.98 -26.21 26.64
C ASN A 247 16.79 -25.54 25.53
N ALA A 248 17.78 -24.72 25.92
CA ALA A 248 18.65 -24.00 25.00
C ALA A 248 19.51 -24.91 24.11
N LYS A 249 19.87 -26.12 24.60
CA LYS A 249 20.70 -27.07 23.85
C LYS A 249 19.96 -27.62 22.64
N GLU A 250 18.73 -28.08 22.84
CA GLU A 250 17.90 -28.62 21.77
C GLU A 250 17.49 -27.53 20.77
N ALA A 251 17.10 -26.35 21.27
CA ALA A 251 16.78 -25.21 20.42
C ALA A 251 17.99 -24.80 19.55
N LEU A 252 19.22 -24.87 20.07
CA LEU A 252 20.43 -24.58 19.31
C LEU A 252 20.67 -25.59 18.18
N LEU A 253 20.28 -26.86 18.34
CA LEU A 253 20.38 -27.87 17.29
C LEU A 253 19.37 -27.61 16.17
N LEU A 254 18.18 -27.11 16.52
CA LEU A 254 17.12 -26.76 15.55
C LEU A 254 17.38 -25.43 14.84
N MET A 255 18.15 -24.52 15.44
CA MET A 255 18.37 -23.16 14.93
C MET A 255 19.33 -23.13 13.72
N PRO A 256 18.93 -22.61 12.55
CA PRO A 256 19.82 -22.55 11.38
C PRO A 256 21.07 -21.69 11.58
N GLU A 257 22.15 -22.02 10.89
CA GLU A 257 23.42 -21.28 10.98
C GLU A 257 23.33 -19.83 10.52
N SER A 258 22.41 -19.52 9.62
CA SER A 258 22.12 -18.15 9.15
C SER A 258 21.60 -17.23 10.25
N LYS A 259 21.09 -17.77 11.36
CA LYS A 259 20.56 -17.02 12.52
C LYS A 259 21.63 -16.88 13.61
N ALA A 260 22.68 -16.15 13.27
CA ALA A 260 23.87 -16.02 14.12
C ALA A 260 23.55 -15.44 15.52
N ARG A 261 22.71 -14.41 15.61
CA ARG A 261 22.37 -13.76 16.89
C ARG A 261 21.65 -14.71 17.83
N GLU A 262 20.64 -15.40 17.31
CA GLU A 262 19.86 -16.40 18.02
C GLU A 262 20.75 -17.54 18.52
N ARG A 263 21.67 -18.04 17.68
CA ARG A 263 22.63 -19.07 18.06
C ARG A 263 23.60 -18.61 19.14
N MET A 264 24.09 -17.36 19.09
CA MET A 264 24.96 -16.80 20.12
C MET A 264 24.26 -16.77 21.49
N MET A 265 23.01 -16.29 21.51
CA MET A 265 22.22 -16.24 22.73
C MET A 265 21.92 -17.65 23.27
N LEU A 266 21.49 -18.60 22.42
CA LEU A 266 21.22 -19.97 22.83
C LEU A 266 22.47 -20.68 23.38
N ARG A 267 23.65 -20.45 22.80
CA ARG A 267 24.93 -20.97 23.33
C ARG A 267 25.23 -20.43 24.73
N ALA A 268 25.02 -19.13 24.94
CA ALA A 268 25.22 -18.51 26.24
C ALA A 268 24.21 -19.05 27.27
N LEU A 269 22.92 -19.17 26.91
CA LEU A 269 21.89 -19.73 27.78
C LEU A 269 22.16 -21.19 28.16
N ASN A 270 22.66 -22.00 27.22
CA ASN A 270 23.06 -23.37 27.53
C ASN A 270 24.22 -23.44 28.54
N ARG A 271 25.09 -22.41 28.58
CA ARG A 271 26.24 -22.36 29.49
C ARG A 271 25.90 -21.76 30.86
N PHE A 272 25.07 -20.72 30.88
CA PHE A 272 24.81 -19.91 32.07
C PHE A 272 23.39 -20.06 32.62
N GLY A 273 22.55 -20.87 31.98
CA GLY A 273 21.15 -21.10 32.36
C GLY A 273 20.19 -20.04 31.80
N THR A 274 18.90 -20.26 32.05
CA THR A 274 17.79 -19.40 31.60
C THR A 274 17.29 -18.43 32.67
N GLY A 275 17.94 -18.38 33.84
CA GLY A 275 17.64 -17.38 34.86
C GLY A 275 18.05 -15.96 34.47
N PRO A 276 17.75 -14.94 35.30
CA PRO A 276 18.04 -13.53 34.99
C PRO A 276 19.51 -13.24 34.66
N ASP A 277 20.44 -13.84 35.42
CA ASP A 277 21.89 -13.65 35.18
C ASP A 277 22.35 -14.37 33.90
N GLY A 278 21.79 -15.55 33.61
CA GLY A 278 22.05 -16.26 32.36
C GLY A 278 21.52 -15.50 31.14
N CYS A 279 20.33 -14.90 31.25
CA CYS A 279 19.77 -14.01 30.23
C CYS A 279 20.66 -12.78 30.01
N ALA A 280 21.20 -12.18 31.07
CA ALA A 280 22.14 -11.06 30.95
C ALA A 280 23.41 -11.48 30.20
N GLN A 281 23.96 -12.67 30.48
CA GLN A 281 25.09 -13.22 29.70
C GLN A 281 24.72 -13.50 28.24
N ALA A 282 23.49 -13.95 27.98
CA ALA A 282 23.00 -14.15 26.62
C ALA A 282 22.95 -12.84 25.84
N TRP A 283 22.43 -11.77 26.44
CA TRP A 283 22.49 -10.44 25.85
C TRP A 283 23.94 -9.99 25.63
N LEU A 284 24.82 -10.10 26.63
CA LEU A 284 26.24 -9.73 26.52
C LEU A 284 27.00 -10.49 25.42
N SER A 285 26.53 -11.68 25.03
CA SER A 285 27.10 -12.41 23.89
C SER A 285 26.96 -11.62 22.58
N LEU A 286 25.92 -10.79 22.44
CA LEU A 286 25.72 -9.97 21.25
C LEU A 286 26.70 -8.78 21.22
N PRO A 287 27.15 -8.35 20.02
CA PRO A 287 27.96 -7.15 19.86
C PRO A 287 27.29 -5.91 20.47
N HIS A 288 28.09 -4.96 20.97
CA HIS A 288 27.59 -3.73 21.61
C HIS A 288 26.60 -2.97 20.71
N SER A 289 26.92 -2.84 19.42
CA SER A 289 26.07 -2.17 18.43
C SER A 289 24.70 -2.83 18.26
N SER A 290 24.63 -4.15 18.33
CA SER A 290 23.36 -4.90 18.23
C SER A 290 22.49 -4.71 19.48
N ARG A 291 23.12 -4.63 20.66
CA ARG A 291 22.38 -4.43 21.91
C ARG A 291 21.85 -3.02 22.05
N ILE A 292 22.70 -2.02 21.80
CA ILE A 292 22.31 -0.61 21.93
C ILE A 292 21.24 -0.22 20.89
N PHE A 293 21.21 -0.91 19.74
CA PHE A 293 20.18 -0.73 18.73
C PHE A 293 18.76 -0.85 19.30
N TYR A 294 18.46 -1.86 20.12
CA TYR A 294 17.12 -2.05 20.70
C TYR A 294 16.70 -0.85 21.56
N LEU A 295 17.59 -0.36 22.42
CA LEU A 295 17.33 0.83 23.25
C LEU A 295 17.10 2.06 22.37
N HIS A 296 17.88 2.21 21.29
CA HIS A 296 17.67 3.30 20.36
C HIS A 296 16.38 3.17 19.54
N SER A 297 15.91 1.96 19.23
CA SER A 297 14.59 1.74 18.61
C SER A 297 13.47 2.24 19.52
N TYR A 298 13.55 1.97 20.83
CA TYR A 298 12.61 2.56 21.79
C TYR A 298 12.62 4.09 21.77
N CYS A 299 13.81 4.69 21.82
CA CYS A 299 13.95 6.15 21.77
C CYS A 299 13.41 6.74 20.46
N SER A 300 13.61 6.04 19.34
CA SER A 300 13.07 6.40 18.03
C SER A 300 11.53 6.38 18.01
N ARG A 301 10.89 5.42 18.71
CA ARG A 301 9.43 5.36 18.83
C ARG A 301 8.89 6.56 19.61
N VAL A 302 9.46 6.83 20.79
CA VAL A 302 9.06 8.00 21.60
C VAL A 302 9.26 9.30 20.83
N TRP A 303 10.34 9.42 20.05
CA TRP A 303 10.57 10.59 19.19
C TRP A 303 9.49 10.74 18.11
N ASN A 304 9.08 9.66 17.44
CA ASN A 304 8.00 9.70 16.45
C ASN A 304 6.69 10.18 17.08
N GLU A 305 6.33 9.63 18.24
CA GLU A 305 5.13 10.04 18.97
C GLU A 305 5.21 11.52 19.42
N ALA A 306 6.39 11.98 19.84
CA ALA A 306 6.63 13.37 20.20
C ALA A 306 6.48 14.32 19.01
N ALA A 307 7.02 13.95 17.85
CA ALA A 307 6.88 14.72 16.62
C ALA A 307 5.41 14.86 16.20
N ALA A 308 4.65 13.77 16.27
CA ALA A 308 3.21 13.78 15.98
C ALA A 308 2.45 14.68 16.97
N TYR A 309 2.72 14.54 18.27
CA TYR A 309 2.09 15.35 19.31
C TYR A 309 2.47 16.84 19.20
N ARG A 310 3.72 17.16 18.90
CA ARG A 310 4.19 18.55 18.70
C ARG A 310 3.46 19.23 17.54
N LEU A 311 3.29 18.53 16.44
CA LEU A 311 2.62 19.08 15.25
C LEU A 311 1.11 19.22 15.46
N SER A 312 0.47 18.29 16.17
CA SER A 312 -0.97 18.35 16.43
C SER A 312 -1.37 19.40 17.45
N THR A 313 -0.53 19.65 18.47
CA THR A 313 -0.86 20.56 19.58
C THR A 313 -0.37 21.99 19.37
N LEU A 314 0.86 22.15 18.88
CA LEU A 314 1.53 23.44 18.75
C LEU A 314 1.61 23.95 17.30
N GLY A 315 1.15 23.13 16.33
CA GLY A 315 1.01 23.50 14.93
C GLY A 315 2.33 23.65 14.18
N SER A 316 2.27 24.33 13.03
CA SER A 316 3.37 24.47 12.06
C SER A 316 4.30 25.67 12.29
N ARG A 317 4.13 26.40 13.40
CA ARG A 317 5.00 27.53 13.78
C ARG A 317 5.87 27.15 14.96
N VAL A 318 7.01 27.81 15.11
CA VAL A 318 7.85 27.73 16.30
C VAL A 318 7.11 28.35 17.48
N LYS A 319 7.26 27.74 18.66
CA LYS A 319 6.63 28.16 19.90
C LYS A 319 7.67 28.35 20.99
N GLN A 320 7.37 29.24 21.94
CA GLN A 320 8.12 29.38 23.18
C GLN A 320 8.37 28.01 23.82
N GLY A 321 9.59 27.80 24.30
CA GLY A 321 10.05 26.55 24.90
C GLY A 321 10.48 25.48 23.90
N ASP A 322 10.29 25.66 22.58
CA ASP A 322 10.85 24.75 21.57
C ASP A 322 12.38 24.76 21.62
N LEU A 323 12.98 23.63 21.24
CA LEU A 323 14.43 23.50 21.13
C LEU A 323 14.84 23.77 19.68
N VAL A 324 15.75 24.72 19.48
CA VAL A 324 16.27 25.08 18.16
C VAL A 324 17.79 24.98 18.13
N GLN A 325 18.33 24.74 16.93
CA GLN A 325 19.77 24.81 16.71
C GLN A 325 20.05 25.94 15.71
N GLU A 326 20.89 26.88 16.11
CA GLU A 326 21.35 27.93 15.21
C GLU A 326 22.25 27.33 14.14
N VAL A 327 21.99 27.67 12.88
CA VAL A 327 22.88 27.28 11.78
C VAL A 327 24.09 28.19 11.89
N ALA A 328 25.26 27.62 12.18
CA ALA A 328 26.52 28.35 12.17
C ALA A 328 26.68 29.07 10.82
N GLY A 329 26.44 30.38 10.84
CA GLY A 329 26.70 31.24 9.71
C GLY A 329 28.21 31.38 9.54
N THR A 330 28.65 31.28 8.28
CA THR A 330 30.00 31.56 7.76
C THR A 330 31.09 30.51 7.98
N MET A 331 31.81 30.27 6.88
CA MET A 331 32.95 29.38 6.74
C MET A 331 34.14 29.91 7.55
N ASP A 332 34.25 29.57 8.82
CA ASP A 332 35.50 29.32 9.55
C ASP A 332 35.17 29.13 11.02
N ASP A 333 34.66 27.96 11.40
CA ASP A 333 34.75 27.54 12.79
C ASP A 333 34.70 26.02 12.89
N ARG A 334 35.89 25.42 12.98
CA ARG A 334 36.08 24.00 13.30
C ARG A 334 35.68 23.64 14.75
N ASN A 335 35.06 24.59 15.47
CA ASN A 335 34.60 24.47 16.85
C ASN A 335 33.16 24.99 17.06
N GLY A 336 32.33 25.05 16.01
CA GLY A 336 30.92 25.42 16.15
C GLY A 336 30.20 24.51 17.14
N SER A 337 29.89 25.04 18.33
CA SER A 337 29.13 24.32 19.34
C SER A 337 27.74 24.02 18.80
N ASN A 338 27.40 22.73 18.62
CA ASN A 338 26.04 22.22 18.41
C ASN A 338 25.20 22.46 19.68
N GLN A 339 25.09 23.70 20.13
CA GLN A 339 24.39 24.09 21.34
C GLN A 339 22.91 24.26 21.00
N ILE A 340 22.07 23.55 21.75
CA ILE A 340 20.62 23.67 21.65
C ILE A 340 20.17 24.89 22.46
N HIS A 341 19.42 25.77 21.80
CA HIS A 341 18.77 26.95 22.36
C HIS A 341 17.29 26.68 22.63
N VAL A 342 16.76 27.30 23.69
CA VAL A 342 15.34 27.22 24.06
C VAL A 342 14.69 28.52 23.61
N VAL A 343 13.66 28.43 22.76
CA VAL A 343 12.99 29.60 22.20
C VAL A 343 12.27 30.40 23.29
N THR A 344 12.54 31.70 23.34
CA THR A 344 11.91 32.66 24.25
C THR A 344 10.61 33.23 23.67
N GLU A 345 9.81 33.87 24.52
CA GLU A 345 8.55 34.51 24.09
C GLU A 345 8.78 35.65 23.09
N GLU A 346 9.85 36.43 23.27
CA GLU A 346 10.24 37.51 22.36
C GLU A 346 10.63 36.96 20.97
N GLU A 347 11.36 35.85 20.92
CA GLU A 347 11.77 35.21 19.67
C GLU A 347 10.60 34.57 18.90
N GLU A 348 9.61 34.03 19.63
CA GLU A 348 8.34 33.61 19.03
C GLU A 348 7.61 34.82 18.42
N GLY A 349 7.44 35.90 19.20
CA GLY A 349 6.73 37.10 18.76
C GLY A 349 7.36 37.77 17.54
N ASN A 350 8.70 37.76 17.47
CA ASN A 350 9.47 38.31 16.36
C ASN A 350 9.63 37.32 15.18
N GLY A 351 9.26 36.05 15.34
CA GLY A 351 9.38 35.04 14.29
C GLY A 351 10.82 34.75 13.87
N VAL A 352 11.76 34.78 14.82
CA VAL A 352 13.21 34.65 14.56
C VAL A 352 13.57 33.29 13.97
N PHE A 353 12.89 32.24 14.42
CA PHE A 353 13.17 30.86 14.03
C PHE A 353 12.06 30.28 13.15
N THR A 354 12.47 29.35 12.29
CA THR A 354 11.56 28.58 11.43
C THR A 354 11.39 27.15 11.94
N LEU A 355 10.29 26.49 11.54
CA LEU A 355 10.02 25.11 11.95
C LEU A 355 11.13 24.12 11.53
N GLY A 356 11.87 24.44 10.46
CA GLY A 356 13.02 23.65 10.01
C GLY A 356 14.21 23.66 10.96
N GLN A 357 14.28 24.61 11.89
CA GLN A 357 15.33 24.69 12.92
C GLN A 357 14.92 24.00 14.22
N VAL A 358 13.65 23.61 14.37
CA VAL A 358 13.15 22.93 15.56
C VAL A 358 13.69 21.50 15.61
N HIS A 359 14.25 21.16 16.76
CA HIS A 359 14.75 19.84 17.07
C HIS A 359 13.94 19.26 18.23
N LEU A 360 13.72 17.95 18.19
CA LEU A 360 13.14 17.21 19.31
C LEU A 360 14.20 16.29 19.92
N PRO A 361 14.24 16.15 21.25
CA PRO A 361 15.20 15.29 21.91
C PRO A 361 14.81 13.82 21.72
N MET A 362 15.78 12.99 21.38
CA MET A 362 15.66 11.56 21.66
C MET A 362 15.90 11.33 23.15
N PRO A 363 15.01 10.61 23.85
CA PRO A 363 15.17 10.35 25.27
C PRO A 363 16.55 9.76 25.61
N GLY A 364 17.15 10.27 26.68
CA GLY A 364 18.48 9.91 27.13
C GLY A 364 18.87 10.67 28.38
N ASN A 365 20.06 10.39 28.92
CA ASN A 365 20.50 10.97 30.19
C ASN A 365 21.28 12.29 30.10
N THR A 366 21.56 12.80 28.89
CA THR A 366 22.24 14.09 28.68
C THR A 366 21.43 15.11 27.89
N VAL A 367 20.19 14.78 27.49
CA VAL A 367 19.34 15.69 26.70
C VAL A 367 18.53 16.63 27.59
N LYS A 368 18.29 17.84 27.08
CA LYS A 368 17.30 18.78 27.59
C LYS A 368 15.96 18.50 26.92
N TYR A 369 14.88 18.67 27.67
CA TYR A 369 13.52 18.61 27.14
C TYR A 369 12.99 20.02 26.88
N PRO A 370 12.05 20.20 25.92
CA PRO A 370 11.46 21.51 25.65
C PRO A 370 10.75 22.08 26.89
N GLU A 371 10.81 23.40 27.08
CA GLU A 371 10.25 24.12 28.23
C GLU A 371 8.79 24.56 27.98
N ASN A 372 8.02 23.71 27.30
CA ASN A 372 6.60 23.91 27.02
C ASN A 372 5.80 22.62 27.29
N SER A 373 4.57 22.52 26.77
CA SER A 373 3.71 21.33 26.93
C SER A 373 4.36 20.02 26.48
N MET A 374 5.37 20.07 25.60
CA MET A 374 6.14 18.89 25.22
C MET A 374 6.94 18.31 26.39
N GLY A 375 7.47 19.15 27.28
CA GLY A 375 8.28 18.70 28.42
C GLY A 375 7.47 17.85 29.40
N SER A 376 6.24 18.28 29.72
CA SER A 376 5.30 17.47 30.51
C SER A 376 4.88 16.22 29.77
N TRP A 377 4.60 16.32 28.47
CA TRP A 377 4.25 15.17 27.64
C TRP A 377 5.34 14.08 27.65
N TYR A 378 6.62 14.44 27.51
CA TYR A 378 7.72 13.47 27.58
C TYR A 378 7.76 12.74 28.93
N ARG A 379 7.55 13.47 30.02
CA ARG A 379 7.53 12.90 31.38
C ARG A 379 6.40 11.90 31.54
N GLU A 380 5.18 12.30 31.18
CA GLU A 380 3.99 11.45 31.25
C GLU A 380 4.13 10.23 30.34
N ARG A 381 4.64 10.43 29.13
CA ARG A 381 4.79 9.34 28.16
C ARG A 381 5.81 8.29 28.62
N LEU A 382 6.94 8.72 29.20
CA LEU A 382 7.92 7.81 29.80
C LEU A 382 7.35 7.14 31.06
N ALA A 383 6.55 7.84 31.87
CA ALA A 383 5.90 7.28 33.05
C ALA A 383 4.89 6.17 32.69
N GLN A 384 4.12 6.32 31.60
CA GLN A 384 3.23 5.28 31.08
C GLN A 384 3.98 3.97 30.78
N ASP A 385 5.21 4.09 30.30
CA ASP A 385 6.09 2.96 30.04
C ASP A 385 6.88 2.53 31.29
N GLY A 386 6.66 3.12 32.47
CA GLY A 386 7.38 2.80 33.71
C GLY A 386 8.85 3.26 33.72
N LEU A 387 9.20 4.25 32.90
CA LEU A 387 10.55 4.79 32.74
C LEU A 387 10.73 6.19 33.35
N GLU A 388 9.83 6.64 34.22
CA GLU A 388 9.90 7.96 34.89
C GLU A 388 11.24 8.21 35.60
N ASN A 389 11.80 7.18 36.24
CA ASN A 389 13.07 7.23 36.97
C ASN A 389 14.22 6.59 36.19
N SER A 390 14.03 6.32 34.89
CA SER A 390 15.03 5.67 34.06
C SER A 390 16.25 6.56 33.88
N ARG A 391 17.43 6.01 34.16
CA ARG A 391 18.72 6.68 33.93
C ARG A 391 19.23 6.49 32.51
N PHE A 392 18.48 5.80 31.65
CA PHE A 392 18.89 5.42 30.30
C PHE A 392 20.28 4.73 30.29
N ARG A 393 20.56 3.96 31.35
CA ARG A 393 21.77 3.16 31.55
C ARG A 393 21.36 1.78 31.97
N VAL A 394 21.88 0.77 31.28
CA VAL A 394 21.68 -0.63 31.64
C VAL A 394 23.04 -1.20 32.01
N ASN A 395 23.39 -1.09 33.29
CA ASN A 395 24.74 -1.40 33.78
C ASN A 395 25.10 -2.87 33.56
N ARG A 396 24.15 -3.79 33.76
CA ARG A 396 24.33 -5.23 33.50
C ARG A 396 24.78 -5.51 32.07
N LEU A 397 24.35 -4.69 31.13
CA LEU A 397 24.71 -4.80 29.72
C LEU A 397 25.77 -3.77 29.29
N LYS A 398 26.33 -2.96 30.20
CA LYS A 398 27.30 -1.90 29.86
C LYS A 398 26.78 -0.98 28.73
N LEU A 399 25.49 -0.64 28.77
CA LEU A 399 24.84 0.24 27.79
C LEU A 399 24.56 1.59 28.43
N ASN A 400 24.84 2.65 27.67
CA ASN A 400 24.54 4.03 28.05
C ASN A 400 23.91 4.74 26.87
N VAL A 401 22.75 5.35 27.06
CA VAL A 401 22.05 6.13 26.04
C VAL A 401 22.06 7.60 26.46
N PRO A 402 23.03 8.41 25.94
CA PRO A 402 23.07 9.85 26.23
C PRO A 402 21.86 10.59 25.68
N GLY A 403 21.27 10.08 24.59
CA GLY A 403 20.29 10.79 23.79
C GLY A 403 20.97 11.75 22.82
N CYS A 404 20.19 12.34 21.93
CA CYS A 404 20.65 13.36 20.99
C CYS A 404 19.47 14.22 20.56
N TYR A 405 19.72 15.24 19.75
CA TYR A 405 18.68 16.08 19.18
C TYR A 405 18.53 15.74 17.70
N ARG A 406 17.28 15.63 17.25
CA ARG A 406 16.96 15.32 15.85
C ARG A 406 16.03 16.39 15.29
N PRO A 407 16.31 16.90 14.09
CA PRO A 407 15.47 17.93 13.46
C PRO A 407 14.08 17.36 13.19
N LEU A 408 13.05 18.16 13.47
CA LEU A 408 11.65 17.80 13.26
C LEU A 408 11.32 17.62 11.78
N LEU A 409 11.86 18.50 10.93
CA LEU A 409 11.70 18.46 9.48
C LEU A 409 12.99 18.01 8.80
N ALA A 410 12.84 17.28 7.70
CA ALA A 410 13.90 16.95 6.77
C ALA A 410 13.55 17.50 5.39
N ASN A 411 14.53 18.12 4.74
CA ASN A 411 14.34 18.73 3.42
C ASN A 411 15.15 17.93 2.39
N PRO A 412 14.53 17.45 1.30
CA PRO A 412 15.27 16.84 0.20
C PRO A 412 16.14 17.89 -0.50
N ARG A 413 17.33 17.48 -0.94
CA ARG A 413 18.21 18.30 -1.78
C ARG A 413 18.22 17.74 -3.20
N ASN A 414 18.54 18.58 -4.17
CA ASN A 414 18.68 18.18 -5.58
C ASN A 414 17.47 17.39 -6.12
N LEU A 415 16.26 17.79 -5.74
CA LEU A 415 15.03 17.11 -6.16
C LEU A 415 14.78 17.33 -7.66
N SER A 416 14.76 16.25 -8.43
CA SER A 416 14.21 16.19 -9.78
C SER A 416 13.23 15.03 -9.89
N TYR A 417 12.24 15.17 -10.78
CA TYR A 417 11.24 14.14 -11.00
C TYR A 417 10.88 14.03 -12.47
N GLU A 418 10.57 12.81 -12.89
CA GLU A 418 10.05 12.50 -14.22
C GLU A 418 8.79 11.66 -14.06
N LEU A 419 7.73 12.07 -14.76
CA LEU A 419 6.49 11.31 -14.79
C LEU A 419 6.35 10.66 -16.17
N GLN A 420 6.49 9.34 -16.21
CA GLN A 420 6.38 8.53 -17.43
C GLN A 420 5.10 7.69 -17.37
N ARG A 421 4.43 7.48 -18.50
CA ARG A 421 3.34 6.50 -18.59
C ARG A 421 3.97 5.12 -18.79
N GLY A 422 3.55 4.12 -18.01
CA GLY A 422 4.16 2.81 -18.01
C GLY A 422 4.13 2.10 -19.38
N ASP A 423 5.17 1.31 -19.65
CA ASP A 423 5.31 0.53 -20.88
C ASP A 423 4.26 -0.60 -20.97
N ILE A 424 3.74 -0.81 -22.18
CA ILE A 424 2.55 -1.62 -22.48
C ILE A 424 2.70 -3.12 -22.17
N CYS A 425 3.91 -3.64 -22.02
CA CYS A 425 4.13 -5.08 -21.86
C CYS A 425 3.69 -5.66 -20.51
N THR A 426 3.49 -4.83 -19.48
CA THR A 426 3.12 -5.33 -18.15
C THR A 426 1.77 -4.81 -17.67
N GLU A 427 1.48 -3.50 -17.66
CA GLU A 427 0.14 -2.98 -17.32
C GLU A 427 -0.10 -1.54 -17.88
N PRO A 428 -0.93 -1.35 -18.93
CA PRO A 428 -1.05 -0.10 -19.70
C PRO A 428 -1.79 1.07 -19.02
N ALA A 429 -1.95 1.05 -17.68
CA ALA A 429 -2.69 2.07 -16.93
C ALA A 429 -1.90 2.71 -15.76
N LYS A 430 -0.63 2.35 -15.56
CA LYS A 430 0.18 2.86 -14.43
C LYS A 430 0.99 4.09 -14.83
N LEU A 431 0.80 5.18 -14.08
CA LEU A 431 1.72 6.32 -14.08
C LEU A 431 2.96 5.93 -13.27
N ASN A 432 4.13 6.00 -13.90
CA ASN A 432 5.42 5.77 -13.27
C ASN A 432 6.04 7.10 -12.90
N LEU A 433 6.23 7.33 -11.60
CA LEU A 433 6.94 8.49 -11.08
C LEU A 433 8.39 8.09 -10.74
N THR A 434 9.35 8.66 -11.45
CA THR A 434 10.78 8.57 -11.14
C THR A 434 11.18 9.79 -10.33
N LEU A 435 11.82 9.58 -9.18
CA LEU A 435 12.28 10.65 -8.28
C LEU A 435 13.79 10.52 -8.08
N HIS A 436 14.51 11.63 -8.21
CA HIS A 436 15.91 11.76 -7.81
C HIS A 436 16.00 12.83 -6.72
N PHE A 437 16.59 12.49 -5.59
CA PHE A 437 16.77 13.42 -4.47
C PHE A 437 17.86 12.91 -3.53
N ASP A 438 18.50 13.85 -2.84
CA ASP A 438 19.47 13.57 -1.79
C ASP A 438 18.85 13.84 -0.42
N LEU A 439 19.11 12.93 0.52
CA LEU A 439 18.74 13.09 1.93
C LEU A 439 19.99 13.14 2.80
N LEU A 440 19.91 13.92 3.88
CA LEU A 440 20.94 13.91 4.92
C LEU A 440 21.00 12.54 5.62
N ALA A 441 22.14 12.25 6.23
CA ALA A 441 22.30 11.06 7.06
C ALA A 441 21.21 10.99 8.13
N SER A 442 20.77 9.77 8.45
CA SER A 442 19.68 9.50 9.39
C SER A 442 18.28 9.96 8.94
N CYS A 443 18.07 10.31 7.67
CA CYS A 443 16.74 10.49 7.06
C CYS A 443 16.32 9.24 6.27
N TYR A 444 15.01 8.99 6.16
CA TYR A 444 14.47 7.77 5.54
C TYR A 444 13.72 8.10 4.25
N ALA A 445 14.20 7.56 3.11
CA ALA A 445 13.54 7.73 1.81
C ALA A 445 12.11 7.20 1.81
N THR A 446 11.84 6.12 2.55
CA THR A 446 10.49 5.57 2.70
C THR A 446 9.50 6.52 3.36
N VAL A 447 9.97 7.37 4.29
CA VAL A 447 9.14 8.39 4.94
C VAL A 447 8.87 9.54 3.98
N TYR A 448 9.88 9.97 3.22
CA TYR A 448 9.70 10.96 2.15
C TYR A 448 8.68 10.48 1.11
N LEU A 449 8.85 9.24 0.60
CA LEU A 449 7.94 8.65 -0.37
C LEU A 449 6.52 8.49 0.17
N ARG A 450 6.37 8.12 1.45
CA ARG A 450 5.05 8.06 2.10
C ARG A 450 4.34 9.41 2.06
N GLU A 451 5.08 10.50 2.30
CA GLU A 451 4.52 11.85 2.27
C GLU A 451 4.15 12.29 0.84
N VAL A 452 4.96 11.95 -0.16
CA VAL A 452 4.65 12.19 -1.59
C VAL A 452 3.42 11.39 -2.03
N MET A 453 3.34 10.13 -1.64
CA MET A 453 2.28 9.23 -2.09
C MET A 453 0.99 9.36 -1.26
N LYS A 454 1.04 10.01 -0.09
CA LYS A 454 -0.05 10.07 0.89
C LYS A 454 -0.69 8.68 1.12
N LEU A 455 0.14 7.64 1.18
CA LEU A 455 -0.34 6.29 1.47
C LEU A 455 -0.96 6.31 2.87
N GLU A 456 -2.29 6.22 2.93
CA GLU A 456 -2.99 5.77 4.12
C GLU A 456 -2.37 4.42 4.47
N SER A 457 -1.75 4.34 5.64
CA SER A 457 -1.34 3.05 6.18
C SER A 457 -2.58 2.18 6.20
N ALA A 458 -2.53 1.05 5.49
CA ALA A 458 -3.40 -0.06 5.83
C ALA A 458 -3.36 -0.23 7.36
N PRO A 459 -4.51 -0.47 8.01
CA PRO A 459 -4.55 -0.60 9.46
C PRO A 459 -3.55 -1.68 9.88
N GLU A 460 -2.64 -1.31 10.79
CA GLU A 460 -1.75 -2.24 11.49
C GLU A 460 -2.53 -3.25 12.32
#